data_AF-A0A2D8CMI6-F1
#
_entry.id   AF-A0A2D8CMI6-F1
#
_cell.length_a   1.000
_cell.length_b   1.000
_cell.length_c   1.000
_cell.angle_alpha   90.00
_cell.angle_beta   90.00
_cell.angle_gamma   90.00
#
_symmetry.space_group_name_H-M   'P 1'
#
loop_
_entity.id
_entity.type
_entity.pdbx_description
1 polymer ?
#
loop_
_entity_poly.entity_id
_entity_poly.type
_entity_poly.pdbx_seq_one_letter_code
_entity_poly.pdbx_strand_id
1 'polypeptide(L)' 'MAKQRMQQCLSCGAFCLTVVCPICGGQAQAAAPLKWSPEDHRAALRRKMNGVEKKDWPQKLASLPSLEQMEAMRVVEEE' A
#
# COMPACT_ATOMS: atom_id res chain seq x y z
N MET A 1 2.12 12.05 -19.68
CA MET A 1 2.06 10.79 -18.89
C MET A 1 0.85 10.02 -19.35
N ALA A 2 1.02 8.81 -19.89
CA ALA A 2 -0.12 7.98 -20.29
C ALA A 2 -0.98 7.69 -19.05
N LYS A 3 -2.21 8.18 -19.05
CA LYS A 3 -3.14 8.01 -17.93
C LYS A 3 -3.65 6.58 -17.99
N GLN A 4 -3.34 5.77 -16.97
CA GLN A 4 -3.87 4.42 -16.89
C GLN A 4 -5.41 4.47 -16.90
N ARG A 5 -6.05 3.65 -17.75
CA ARG A 5 -7.51 3.60 -17.85
C ARG A 5 -8.15 2.84 -16.69
N MET A 6 -7.53 1.74 -16.24
CA MET A 6 -8.02 0.95 -15.10
C MET A 6 -7.92 1.72 -13.78
N GLN A 7 -9.05 1.83 -13.10
CA GLN A 7 -9.17 2.38 -11.75
C GLN A 7 -9.55 1.27 -10.76
N GLN A 8 -9.19 1.46 -9.49
CA GLN A 8 -9.62 0.64 -8.37
C GLN A 8 -10.25 1.55 -7.30
N CYS A 9 -11.38 1.10 -6.76
CA CYS A 9 -12.08 1.80 -5.70
C CYS A 9 -11.32 1.73 -4.38
N LEU A 10 -11.14 2.88 -3.70
CA LEU A 10 -10.43 2.95 -2.43
C LEU A 10 -11.21 2.38 -1.24
N SER A 11 -12.54 2.28 -1.33
CA SER A 11 -13.39 1.80 -0.24
C SER A 11 -13.69 0.31 -0.33
N CYS A 12 -14.09 -0.20 -1.50
CA CYS A 12 -14.47 -1.60 -1.68
C CYS A 12 -13.49 -2.43 -2.51
N GLY A 13 -12.44 -1.82 -3.09
CA GLY A 13 -11.45 -2.53 -3.89
C GLY A 13 -11.90 -2.96 -5.30
N ALA A 14 -13.14 -2.64 -5.70
CA ALA A 14 -13.66 -3.01 -7.03
C ALA A 14 -12.94 -2.27 -8.17
N PHE A 15 -12.69 -2.99 -9.26
CA PHE A 15 -12.10 -2.43 -10.48
C PHE A 15 -13.16 -1.78 -11.36
N CYS A 16 -12.84 -0.63 -11.94
CA CYS A 16 -13.72 0.09 -12.85
C CYS A 16 -12.93 0.98 -13.83
N LEU A 17 -13.62 1.59 -14.79
CA LEU A 17 -13.05 2.52 -15.77
C LEU A 17 -13.44 3.98 -15.50
N THR A 18 -14.22 4.20 -14.45
CA THR A 18 -14.77 5.50 -14.03
C THR A 18 -14.09 5.97 -12.75
N VAL A 19 -14.15 7.27 -12.47
CA VAL A 19 -13.60 7.87 -11.23
C VAL A 19 -14.52 7.65 -10.03
N VAL A 20 -15.81 7.38 -10.29
CA VAL A 20 -16.80 7.01 -9.28
C VAL A 20 -17.06 5.51 -9.39
N CYS A 21 -16.98 4.80 -8.26
CA CYS A 21 -17.21 3.37 -8.22
C CYS A 21 -18.69 3.06 -8.48
N PRO A 22 -19.03 2.19 -9.45
CA PRO A 22 -20.41 1.83 -9.75
C PRO A 22 -21.06 0.94 -8.68
N ILE A 23 -20.28 0.33 -7.78
CA ILE A 23 -20.78 -0.60 -6.76
C ILE A 23 -21.15 0.13 -5.47
N CYS A 24 -20.27 1.01 -4.98
CA CYS A 24 -20.44 1.67 -3.68
C CYS A 24 -20.50 3.21 -3.75
N GLY A 25 -20.32 3.82 -4.92
CA GLY A 25 -20.27 5.28 -5.07
C GLY A 25 -18.98 5.95 -4.57
N GLY A 26 -18.04 5.19 -4.01
CA GLY A 26 -16.75 5.71 -3.53
C GLY A 26 -15.82 6.20 -4.66
N GLN A 27 -14.78 6.94 -4.30
CA GLN A 27 -13.77 7.39 -5.26
C GLN A 27 -12.85 6.24 -5.71
N ALA A 28 -12.61 6.16 -7.01
CA ALA A 28 -11.68 5.24 -7.64
C ALA A 28 -10.46 5.99 -8.18
N GLN A 29 -9.28 5.40 -8.03
CA GLN A 29 -8.00 5.94 -8.47
C GLN A 29 -7.25 4.91 -9.31
N ALA A 30 -6.15 5.32 -9.95
CA ALA A 30 -5.39 4.44 -10.80
C ALA A 30 -4.98 3.16 -10.05
N ALA A 31 -5.37 2.00 -10.57
CA ALA A 31 -5.14 0.71 -9.94
C ALA A 31 -3.65 0.36 -9.76
N ALA A 32 -2.84 0.47 -10.81
CA ALA A 32 -1.41 0.24 -10.68
C ALA A 32 -0.70 1.29 -9.81
N PRO A 33 0.28 0.86 -9.01
CA PRO A 33 1.07 1.75 -8.19
C PRO A 33 1.95 2.68 -9.02
N LEU A 34 2.44 3.74 -8.38
CA LEU A 34 3.44 4.62 -8.98
C LEU A 34 4.74 3.84 -9.22
N LYS A 35 5.29 3.93 -10.43
CA LYS A 35 6.57 3.31 -10.76
C LYS A 35 7.68 3.91 -9.89
N TRP A 36 8.43 3.04 -9.21
CA TRP A 36 9.62 3.42 -8.46
C TRP A 36 10.82 3.61 -9.39
N SER A 37 11.70 4.56 -9.09
CA SER A 37 13.00 4.76 -9.75
C SER A 37 14.04 5.15 -8.69
N PRO A 38 15.29 4.68 -8.83
CA PRO A 38 16.39 5.04 -7.93
C PRO A 38 16.62 6.56 -7.83
N GLU A 39 16.43 7.29 -8.93
CA GLU A 39 16.71 8.72 -9.05
C GLU A 39 15.61 9.62 -8.46
N ASP A 40 14.43 9.08 -8.11
CA ASP A 40 13.20 9.79 -7.74
C ASP A 40 13.42 11.14 -7.03
N HIS A 41 13.48 12.21 -7.82
CA HIS A 41 13.80 13.56 -7.35
C HIS A 41 12.77 14.10 -6.34
N ARG A 42 11.57 13.51 -6.30
CA ARG A 42 10.48 13.91 -5.39
C ARG A 42 10.37 13.01 -4.16
N ALA A 43 11.31 12.08 -3.96
CA ALA A 43 11.32 11.18 -2.80
C ALA A 43 11.34 11.93 -1.47
N ALA A 44 12.15 12.99 -1.36
CA ALA A 44 12.28 13.79 -0.15
C ALA A 44 10.95 14.47 0.23
N LEU A 45 10.26 15.04 -0.76
CA LEU A 45 8.94 15.65 -0.56
C LEU A 45 7.90 14.61 -0.08
N ARG A 46 7.85 13.44 -0.70
CA ARG A 46 6.92 12.36 -0.30
C ARG A 46 7.21 11.86 1.12
N ARG A 47 8.49 11.71 1.49
CA ARG A 47 8.90 11.34 2.86
C ARG A 47 8.45 12.38 3.89
N LYS A 48 8.58 13.68 3.58
CA LYS A 48 8.11 14.77 4.44
C LYS A 48 6.59 14.77 4.60
N MET A 49 5.83 14.60 3.52
CA MET A 49 4.37 14.51 3.56
C MET A 49 3.88 13.33 4.40
N ASN A 50 4.56 12.18 4.30
CA ASN A 50 4.22 10.97 5.06
C ASN A 50 4.79 10.99 6.49
N GLY A 51 5.56 12.01 6.87
CA GLY A 51 6.16 12.14 8.21
C GLY A 51 7.14 11.02 8.55
N VAL A 52 7.85 10.47 7.55
CA VAL A 52 8.77 9.32 7.70
C VAL A 52 9.93 9.65 8.64
N GLU A 53 10.34 10.91 8.72
CA GLU A 53 11.45 11.38 9.56
C GLU A 53 11.10 11.49 11.05
N LYS A 54 9.84 11.25 11.44
CA LYS A 54 9.43 11.29 12.85
C LYS A 54 9.92 10.04 13.59
N LYS A 55 10.32 10.21 14.85
CA LYS A 55 10.77 9.11 15.73
C LYS A 55 9.72 8.02 15.95
N ASP A 56 8.44 8.35 15.77
CA ASP A 56 7.30 7.44 15.97
C ASP A 56 6.92 6.66 14.70
N TRP A 57 7.57 6.95 13.56
CA TRP A 57 7.27 6.29 12.30
C TRP A 57 7.72 4.81 12.26
N PRO A 58 8.92 4.44 12.75
CA PRO A 58 9.37 3.04 12.76
C PRO A 58 8.45 2.08 13.53
N GLN A 59 7.79 2.55 14.59
CA GLN A 59 6.88 1.77 15.42
C GLN A 59 5.59 1.40 14.67
N LYS A 60 5.28 2.08 13.56
CA LYS A 60 4.12 1.78 12.71
C LYS A 60 4.43 0.78 11.61
N LEU A 61 5.70 0.41 11.44
CA LEU A 61 6.09 -0.60 10.48
C LEU A 61 5.61 -1.97 10.96
N ALA A 62 5.25 -2.83 10.01
CA ALA A 62 4.93 -4.21 10.33
C ALA A 62 6.18 -4.88 10.94
N SER A 63 6.06 -5.34 12.19
CA SER A 63 7.06 -6.16 12.82
C SER A 63 6.82 -7.62 12.46
N LEU A 64 7.91 -8.34 12.20
CA LEU A 64 7.85 -9.80 12.15
C LEU A 64 7.54 -10.36 13.55
N PRO A 65 6.81 -11.48 13.66
CA PRO A 65 6.68 -12.21 14.92
C PRO A 65 8.06 -12.68 15.43
N SER A 66 8.16 -13.02 16.72
CA SER A 66 9.41 -13.55 17.28
C SER A 66 9.78 -14.88 16.63
N LEU A 67 11.07 -15.24 16.68
CA LEU A 67 11.56 -16.50 16.12
C LEU A 67 10.84 -17.71 16.73
N GLU A 68 10.62 -17.70 18.04
CA GLU A 68 9.85 -18.73 18.76
C GLU A 68 8.40 -18.82 18.27
N GLN A 69 7.76 -17.67 17.99
CA GLN A 69 6.40 -17.64 17.44
C GLN A 69 6.36 -18.19 16.01
N MET A 70 7.37 -17.88 15.19
CA MET A 70 7.49 -18.44 13.84
C MET A 70 7.69 -19.95 13.87
N GLU A 71 8.53 -20.46 14.79
CA GLU A 71 8.74 -21.90 14.96
C GLU A 71 7.46 -22.60 15.42
N ALA A 72 6.73 -22.04 16.37
CA ALA A 72 5.45 -22.57 16.83
C ALA A 72 4.40 -22.58 15.70
N MET A 73 4.30 -21.52 14.90
CA MET A 73 3.38 -21.48 13.75
C MET A 73 3.71 -22.53 12.70
N ARG A 74 5.00 -22.82 12.46
CA ARG A 74 5.42 -23.87 11.52
C ARG A 74 4.97 -25.26 11.98
N VAL A 75 5.05 -25.55 13.28
CA VAL A 75 4.61 -26.84 13.84
C VAL A 75 3.10 -27.03 13.66
N VAL A 76 2.30 -25.98 13.82
CA VAL A 76 0.83 -26.04 13.62
C VAL A 76 0.44 -26.22 12.15
N GLU A 77 1.27 -25.76 11.21
CA GLU A 77 1.00 -25.89 9.76
C GLU A 77 1.34 -27.29 9.22
N GLU A 78 2.16 -28.05 9.94
CA GLU A 78 2.62 -29.40 9.58
C GLU A 78 1.77 -30.54 10.20
N GLU A 79 0.88 -30.23 11.16
CA GLU A 79 -0.10 -31.15 11.77
C GLU A 79 -1.49 -31.12 11.09
#